data_AF-A0A1Y6GAN7-F1
#
_entry.id   AF-A0A1Y6GAN7-F1
#
_cell.length_a   1.000
_cell.length_b   1.000
_cell.length_c   1.000
_cell.angle_alpha   90.00
_cell.angle_beta   90.00
_cell.angle_gamma   90.00
#
_symmetry.space_group_name_H-M   'P 1'
#
loop_
_entity.id
_entity.type
_entity.pdbx_description
1 polymer ?
#
loop_
_entity_poly.entity_id
_entity_poly.type
_entity_poly.pdbx_seq_one_letter_code
_entity_poly.pdbx_strand_id
1 'polypeptide(L)' 'MEKKTRYLLFCNKCGIPQLIPKYILQAYFISGVNGVYCSNCENHTIIPEYLKKIAGELLIHSAE' A
#
# COMPACT_ATOMS: atom_id res chain seq x y z
N MET A 1 23.82 2.19 -13.39
CA MET A 1 22.99 1.31 -12.53
C MET A 1 21.72 2.08 -12.18
N GLU A 2 20.56 1.65 -12.67
CA GLU A 2 19.28 2.24 -12.26
C GLU A 2 18.95 1.87 -10.82
N LYS A 3 18.57 2.85 -10.00
CA LYS A 3 18.09 2.61 -8.63
C LYS A 3 16.68 2.04 -8.71
N LYS A 4 16.48 0.81 -8.22
CA LYS A 4 15.15 0.21 -8.10
C LYS A 4 14.49 0.66 -6.80
N THR A 5 13.42 1.46 -6.91
CA THR A 5 12.55 1.80 -5.77
C THR A 5 11.81 0.55 -5.29
N ARG A 6 11.84 0.31 -3.98
CA ARG A 6 11.07 -0.75 -3.31
C ARG A 6 10.12 -0.11 -2.32
N TYR A 7 8.88 -0.59 -2.27
CA TYR A 7 7.87 -0.11 -1.34
C TYR A 7 7.72 -1.09 -0.19
N LEU A 8 7.55 -0.56 1.02
CA LEU A 8 7.36 -1.32 2.23
C LEU A 8 6.05 -0.88 2.89
N LEU A 9 5.30 -1.84 3.43
CA LEU A 9 4.18 -1.60 4.32
C LEU A 9 4.54 -2.14 5.70
N PHE A 10 4.38 -1.31 6.72
CA PHE A 10 4.63 -1.70 8.10
C PHE A 10 3.34 -2.22 8.73
N CYS A 11 3.41 -3.38 9.37
CA CYS A 11 2.28 -3.90 10.14
C CYS A 11 1.98 -2.97 11.32
N ASN A 12 0.73 -2.52 11.46
CA ASN A 12 0.30 -1.66 12.56
C ASN A 12 0.26 -2.34 13.94
N LYS A 13 0.48 -3.67 14.00
CA LYS A 13 0.52 -4.44 15.26
C LYS A 13 1.95 -4.80 15.67
N CYS A 14 2.73 -5.44 14.79
CA CYS A 14 4.08 -5.93 15.12
C CYS A 14 5.22 -5.08 14.53
N GLY A 15 4.92 -4.08 13.69
CA GLY A 15 5.92 -3.20 13.10
C GLY A 15 6.79 -3.82 12.00
N ILE A 16 6.60 -5.10 11.68
CA ILE A 16 7.43 -5.76 10.66
C ILE A 16 7.14 -5.17 9.27
N PRO A 17 8.19 -4.79 8.51
CA PRO A 17 8.04 -4.33 7.15
C PRO A 17 7.75 -5.51 6.21
N GLN A 18 6.73 -5.36 5.39
CA GLN A 18 6.41 -6.27 4.31
C GLN A 18 6.71 -5.60 2.98
N LEU A 19 7.42 -6.32 2.11
CA LEU A 19 7.69 -5.85 0.77
C LEU A 19 6.38 -5.80 -0.03
N ILE A 20 6.08 -4.64 -0.60
CA ILE A 20 4.94 -4.46 -1.50
C ILE A 20 5.44 -4.33 -2.94
N PRO A 21 5.12 -5.30 -3.81
CA PRO A 21 5.34 -5.14 -5.24
C PRO A 21 4.56 -3.96 -5.81
N LYS A 22 5.12 -3.29 -6.84
CA LYS A 22 4.48 -2.12 -7.47
C LYS A 22 3.04 -2.41 -7.95
N TYR A 23 2.78 -3.61 -8.48
CA TYR A 23 1.44 -4.00 -8.94
C TYR A 23 0.44 -4.16 -7.77
N ILE A 24 0.90 -4.60 -6.60
CA ILE A 24 0.10 -4.67 -5.38
C ILE A 24 -0.21 -3.26 -4.88
N LEU A 25 0.74 -2.33 -4.96
CA LEU A 25 0.50 -0.93 -4.59
C LEU A 25 -0.67 -0.35 -5.40
N GLN A 26 -0.70 -0.60 -6.71
CA GLN A 26 -1.83 -0.21 -7.55
C GLN A 26 -3.12 -0.91 -7.14
N ALA A 27 -3.13 -2.24 -7.03
CA ALA A 27 -4.35 -2.97 -6.67
C ALA A 27 -4.91 -2.56 -5.29
N TYR A 28 -4.03 -2.37 -4.29
CA TYR A 28 -4.45 -2.15 -2.92
C TYR A 28 -4.90 -0.72 -2.65
N PHE A 29 -4.22 0.26 -3.21
CA PHE A 29 -4.55 1.67 -2.98
C PHE A 29 -5.50 2.25 -4.03
N ILE A 30 -5.57 1.66 -5.23
CA ILE A 30 -6.39 2.16 -6.34
C ILE A 30 -7.62 1.29 -6.61
N SER A 31 -7.48 -0.04 -6.54
CA SER A 31 -8.55 -0.97 -6.96
C SER A 31 -9.45 -1.51 -5.83
N GLY A 32 -9.33 -0.99 -4.61
CA GLY A 32 -10.34 -1.19 -3.56
C GLY A 32 -10.11 -2.37 -2.61
N VAL A 33 -8.87 -2.83 -2.40
CA VAL A 33 -8.59 -3.79 -1.34
C VAL A 33 -8.75 -3.12 0.03
N ASN A 34 -9.51 -3.73 0.92
CA ASN A 34 -9.82 -3.15 2.23
C ASN A 34 -8.68 -3.25 3.25
N GLY A 35 -7.68 -4.09 3.01
CA GLY A 35 -6.60 -4.29 3.97
C GLY A 35 -5.58 -5.32 3.53
N VAL A 36 -4.50 -5.43 4.31
CA VAL A 36 -3.35 -6.31 4.05
C VAL A 36 -3.13 -7.17 5.27
N TYR A 37 -2.87 -8.46 5.07
CA TYR A 37 -2.51 -9.36 6.16
C TYR A 37 -1.00 -9.36 6.41
N CYS A 38 -0.63 -9.24 7.67
CA CYS A 38 0.76 -9.40 8.09
C CYS A 38 1.17 -10.88 8.00
N SER A 39 2.24 -11.17 7.28
CA SER A 39 2.81 -12.52 7.13
C SER A 39 3.53 -13.01 8.39
N ASN A 40 3.73 -12.15 9.38
CA ASN A 40 4.37 -12.51 10.65
C ASN A 40 3.36 -12.76 11.78
N CYS A 41 2.43 -11.83 12.00
CA CYS A 41 1.48 -11.92 13.13
C CYS A 41 0.03 -12.09 12.71
N GLU A 42 -0.22 -12.33 11.41
CA GLU A 42 -1.53 -12.58 10.79
C GLU A 42 -2.56 -11.45 10.97
N ASN A 43 -2.12 -10.31 11.52
CA ASN A 43 -2.97 -9.17 11.75
C ASN A 43 -3.42 -8.57 10.41
N HIS A 44 -4.72 -8.37 10.28
CA HIS A 44 -5.31 -7.65 9.15
C HIS A 44 -5.21 -6.14 9.39
N THR A 45 -4.34 -5.46 8.63
CA THR A 45 -4.23 -4.01 8.63
C THR A 45 -5.20 -3.45 7.60
N ILE A 46 -6.30 -2.86 8.06
CA ILE A 46 -7.26 -2.16 7.21
C ILE A 46 -6.58 -0.91 6.63
N ILE A 47 -6.68 -0.71 5.32
CA ILE A 47 -6.22 0.52 4.68
C ILE A 47 -7.25 1.62 5.00
N PRO A 48 -6.86 2.69 5.71
CA PRO A 48 -7.79 3.77 6.03
C PRO A 48 -8.37 4.44 4.79
N GLU A 49 -9.64 4.82 4.85
CA GLU A 49 -10.35 5.42 3.72
C GLU A 49 -9.72 6.74 3.23
N TYR A 50 -9.14 7.53 4.15
CA TYR A 50 -8.45 8.76 3.77
C TYR A 50 -7.22 8.51 2.88
N LEU A 51 -6.52 7.37 3.03
CA LEU A 51 -5.41 7.01 2.15
C LEU A 51 -5.89 6.63 0.74
N LYS A 52 -7.06 5.99 0.63
CA LYS A 52 -7.69 5.71 -0.66
C LYS A 52 -8.09 7.01 -1.36
N LYS A 53 -8.63 7.98 -0.62
CA LYS A 53 -8.97 9.30 -1.14
C LYS A 53 -7.72 10.04 -1.67
N ILE A 54 -6.64 10.06 -0.89
CA ILE A 54 -5.36 10.65 -1.31
C ILE A 54 -4.83 9.96 -2.58
N ALA A 55 -4.93 8.63 -2.66
CA ALA A 55 -4.52 7.89 -3.85
C ALA A 55 -5.35 8.29 -5.08
N GLY A 56 -6.66 8.46 -4.94
CA GLY A 56 -7.54 8.97 -6.00
C GLY A 56 -7.15 10.38 -6.46
N GLU A 57 -6.89 11.29 -5.53
CA GLU A 57 -6.46 12.67 -5.83
C GLU A 57 -5.13 12.69 -6.60
N LEU A 58 -4.13 11.90 -6.17
CA LEU A 58 -2.82 11.82 -6.84
C LEU A 58 -2.89 11.28 -8.26
N LEU A 59 -3.83 10.37 -8.55
CA LEU A 59 -4.04 9.85 -9.91
C LEU A 59 -4.64 10.90 -10.84
N ILE A 60 -5.52 11.76 -10.33
CA ILE A 60 -6.12 12.85 -11.11
C ILE A 60 -5.06 13.87 -11.54
N HIS A 61 -4.07 14.15 -10.68
CA HIS A 61 -2.98 15.10 -10.96
C HIS A 61 -1.79 14.52 -11.75
N SER A 62 -1.77 13.22 -12.06
CA SER A 62 -0.71 12.59 -12.86
C SER A 62 -1.06 12.47 -14.35
N ALA A 63 -2.18 13.05 -14.77
CA ALA A 63 -2.70 13.02 -16.13
C ALA A 63 -2.50 14.34 -16.92
N GLU A 64 -1.71 15.28 -16.38
CA GLU A 64 -1.31 16.55 -17.01
C GLU A 64 0.15 16.53 -17.48
#